data_AF-A0A7K2XNQ9-F1
#
_entry.id   AF-A0A7K2XNQ9-F1
#
_cell.length_a   1.000
_cell.length_b   1.000
_cell.length_c   1.000
_cell.angle_alpha   90.00
_cell.angle_beta   90.00
_cell.angle_gamma   90.00
#
_symmetry.space_group_name_H-M   'P 1'
#
loop_
_entity.id
_entity.type
_entity.pdbx_description
1 polymer ?
#
loop_
_entity_poly.entity_id
_entity_poly.type
_entity_poly.pdbx_seq_one_letter_code
_entity_poly.pdbx_strand_id
1 'polypeptide(L)'
;AEEGVGLLVGRSAAQVTAPLGVLRAGASYVPLDPRWPEDRLSRVTGAAAPRLLVVDEGNRTHPWVRSLGPGTRIVTVDAAGRVRDGRPA
;
A
#
# COMPACT_ATOMS: atom_id res chain seq x y z
N ALA A 1 -4.93 -2.67 19.04
CA ALA A 1 -5.60 -2.22 17.82
C ALA A 1 -5.02 -3.01 16.67
N GLU A 2 -5.83 -3.59 15.79
CA GLU A 2 -5.30 -4.28 14.61
C GLU A 2 -4.64 -3.26 13.68
N GLU A 3 -3.39 -3.49 13.30
CA GLU A 3 -2.66 -2.59 12.40
C GLU A 3 -3.00 -2.94 10.94
N GLY A 4 -3.68 -2.02 10.25
CA GLY A 4 -4.03 -2.17 8.84
C GLY A 4 -2.88 -1.81 7.90
N VAL A 5 -2.74 -2.58 6.82
CA VAL A 5 -1.77 -2.34 5.74
C VAL A 5 -2.50 -1.90 4.48
N GLY A 6 -2.21 -0.71 3.97
CA GLY A 6 -2.72 -0.26 2.67
C GLY A 6 -2.06 -1.04 1.54
N LEU A 7 -2.84 -1.44 0.52
CA LEU A 7 -2.33 -2.08 -0.69
C LEU A 7 -2.73 -1.26 -1.91
N LEU A 8 -1.77 -0.54 -2.48
CA LEU A 8 -1.92 0.21 -3.73
C LEU A 8 -1.10 -0.48 -4.83
N VAL A 9 -1.62 -1.59 -5.32
CA VAL A 9 -0.98 -2.41 -6.35
C VAL A 9 -1.87 -2.51 -7.59
N GLY A 10 -1.28 -2.28 -8.76
CA GLY A 10 -1.89 -2.49 -10.06
C GLY A 10 -1.90 -3.96 -10.47
N ARG A 11 -2.37 -4.20 -11.70
CA ARG A 11 -2.57 -5.55 -12.23
C ARG A 11 -1.25 -6.29 -12.39
N SER A 12 -1.00 -7.28 -11.52
CA SER A 12 0.17 -8.13 -11.50
C SER A 12 -0.07 -9.32 -10.54
N ALA A 13 0.91 -10.22 -10.38
CA ALA A 13 0.81 -11.26 -9.36
C ALA A 13 0.85 -10.68 -7.92
N ALA A 14 1.45 -9.50 -7.74
CA ALA A 14 1.44 -8.76 -6.47
C ALA A 14 0.02 -8.46 -5.96
N GLN A 15 -0.97 -8.33 -6.86
CA GLN A 15 -2.37 -8.14 -6.48
C GLN A 15 -2.94 -9.32 -5.69
N VAL A 16 -2.38 -10.52 -5.85
CA VAL A 16 -2.75 -11.73 -5.09
C VAL A 16 -1.76 -12.00 -3.96
N THR A 17 -0.45 -11.87 -4.22
CA THR A 17 0.57 -12.25 -3.24
C THR A 17 0.71 -11.23 -2.11
N ALA A 18 0.49 -9.93 -2.35
CA ALA A 18 0.59 -8.90 -1.30
C ALA A 18 -0.49 -9.04 -0.21
N PRO A 19 -1.79 -9.18 -0.52
CA PRO A 19 -2.80 -9.47 0.50
C PRO A 19 -2.50 -10.73 1.31
N LEU A 20 -2.08 -11.82 0.64
CA LEU A 20 -1.71 -13.06 1.33
C LEU A 20 -0.50 -12.87 2.26
N GLY A 21 0.48 -12.07 1.84
CA GLY A 21 1.61 -11.70 2.69
C GLY A 21 1.19 -10.93 3.93
N VAL A 22 0.27 -9.98 3.80
CA VAL A 22 -0.30 -9.21 4.92
C VAL A 22 -1.05 -10.13 5.89
N LEU A 23 -1.94 -10.98 5.36
CA LEU A 23 -2.71 -11.93 6.17
C LEU A 23 -1.79 -12.93 6.89
N ARG A 24 -0.74 -13.41 6.21
CA ARG A 24 0.27 -14.30 6.81
C ARG A 24 1.05 -13.61 7.94
N ALA A 25 1.25 -12.29 7.86
CA ALA A 25 1.87 -11.50 8.91
C ALA A 25 0.91 -11.20 10.09
N GLY A 26 -0.34 -11.66 10.03
CA GLY A 26 -1.34 -11.44 11.08
C GLY A 26 -1.94 -10.03 11.06
N ALA A 27 -1.82 -9.32 9.94
CA ALA A 27 -2.38 -7.98 9.76
C ALA A 27 -3.60 -8.00 8.83
N SER A 28 -4.43 -6.96 8.94
CA SER A 28 -5.51 -6.69 7.98
C SER A 28 -4.98 -5.85 6.83
N TYR A 29 -5.61 -5.94 5.65
CA TYR A 29 -5.26 -5.10 4.50
C TYR A 29 -6.41 -4.19 4.09
N VAL A 30 -6.05 -3.02 3.56
CA VAL A 30 -6.96 -2.02 3.01
C VAL A 30 -6.72 -1.96 1.50
N PRO A 31 -7.64 -2.46 0.67
CA PRO A 31 -7.46 -2.44 -0.78
C PRO A 31 -7.63 -1.01 -1.31
N LEU A 32 -6.65 -0.54 -2.07
CA LEU A 32 -6.66 0.74 -2.76
C LEU A 32 -6.47 0.51 -4.26
N ASP A 33 -7.22 1.25 -5.08
CA ASP A 33 -7.05 1.21 -6.53
C ASP A 33 -6.31 2.47 -7.00
N PRO A 34 -5.18 2.34 -7.72
CA PRO A 34 -4.44 3.48 -8.28
C PRO A 34 -5.24 4.35 -9.26
N ARG A 35 -6.38 3.87 -9.75
CA ARG A 35 -7.27 4.62 -10.65
C ARG A 35 -8.27 5.50 -9.89
N TRP A 36 -8.32 5.40 -8.57
CA TRP A 36 -9.18 6.25 -7.77
C TRP A 36 -8.63 7.68 -7.71
N PRO A 37 -9.51 8.70 -7.71
CA PRO A 37 -9.09 10.06 -7.39
C PRO A 37 -8.39 10.14 -6.03
N GLU A 38 -7.44 11.05 -5.88
CA GLU A 38 -6.64 11.21 -4.65
C GLU A 38 -7.51 11.44 -3.41
N ASP A 39 -8.59 12.23 -3.54
CA ASP A 39 -9.55 12.45 -2.46
C ASP A 39 -10.24 11.17 -1.98
N ARG A 40 -10.43 10.19 -2.86
CA ARG A 40 -10.97 8.88 -2.48
C ARG A 40 -9.92 8.05 -1.75
N LEU A 41 -8.68 8.03 -2.24
CA LEU A 41 -7.57 7.37 -1.55
C LEU A 41 -7.41 7.93 -0.13
N SER A 42 -7.38 9.25 0.01
CA SER A 42 -7.27 9.95 1.30
C SER A 42 -8.46 9.70 2.24
N ARG A 43 -9.69 9.62 1.73
CA ARG A 43 -10.85 9.27 2.57
C ARG A 43 -10.78 7.84 3.10
N VAL A 44 -10.40 6.88 2.25
CA VAL A 44 -10.29 5.47 2.65
C VAL A 44 -9.17 5.28 3.66
N THR A 45 -7.98 5.84 3.40
CA THR A 45 -6.86 5.74 4.35
C THR A 45 -7.07 6.59 5.60
N GLY A 46 -7.79 7.71 5.54
CA GLY A 46 -8.15 8.50 6.71
C GLY A 46 -9.05 7.73 7.68
N ALA A 47 -9.98 6.92 7.15
CA ALA A 47 -10.83 6.07 7.97
C ALA A 47 -10.11 4.83 8.51
N ALA A 48 -9.25 4.21 7.69
CA ALA A 48 -8.55 2.96 8.06
C ALA A 48 -7.24 3.19 8.83
N ALA A 49 -6.66 4.39 8.74
CA ALA A 49 -5.40 4.82 9.35
C ALA A 49 -4.23 3.80 9.23
N PRO A 50 -3.93 3.26 8.03
CA PRO A 50 -2.83 2.31 7.87
C PRO A 50 -1.48 2.99 8.14
N ARG A 51 -0.62 2.35 8.94
CA ARG A 51 0.75 2.82 9.21
C ARG A 51 1.76 2.39 8.14
N LEU A 52 1.38 1.42 7.32
CA LEU A 52 2.20 0.86 6.25
C LEU A 52 1.37 0.80 4.96
N LEU A 53 1.99 1.21 3.86
CA LEU A 53 1.46 1.12 2.51
C LEU A 53 2.40 0.25 1.66
N VAL A 54 1.88 -0.83 1.10
CA VAL A 54 2.56 -1.58 0.05
C VAL A 54 2.16 -1.00 -1.29
N VAL A 55 3.16 -0.65 -2.10
CA VAL A 55 3.01 -0.12 -3.45
C VAL A 55 3.82 -0.95 -4.43
N ASP A 56 3.36 -1.11 -5.66
CA ASP A 56 4.24 -1.61 -6.72
C ASP A 56 5.13 -0.49 -7.29
N GLU A 57 6.13 -0.87 -8.08
CA GLU A 57 7.08 0.06 -8.72
C GLU A 57 6.39 1.11 -9.60
N GLY A 58 5.34 0.75 -10.34
CA GLY A 58 4.61 1.67 -11.21
C GLY A 58 3.82 2.73 -10.44
N ASN A 59 3.40 2.41 -9.21
CA ASN A 59 2.64 3.30 -8.36
C ASN A 59 3.49 4.04 -7.31
N ARG A 60 4.79 3.74 -7.20
CA ARG A 60 5.70 4.41 -6.26
C ARG A 60 5.78 5.92 -6.47
N THR A 61 5.63 6.37 -7.71
CA THR A 61 5.68 7.79 -8.11
C THR A 61 4.31 8.46 -8.18
N HIS A 62 3.23 7.75 -7.83
CA HIS A 62 1.87 8.31 -7.82
C HIS A 62 1.82 9.57 -6.93
N PRO A 63 1.21 10.70 -7.37
CA PRO A 63 1.30 11.96 -6.64
C PRO A 63 0.71 11.87 -5.22
N TRP A 64 -0.45 11.22 -5.06
CA TRP A 64 -0.96 10.86 -3.73
C TRP A 64 0.07 10.13 -2.83
N VAL A 65 0.77 9.10 -3.32
CA VAL A 65 1.80 8.37 -2.54
C VAL A 65 2.94 9.30 -2.12
N ARG A 66 3.35 10.24 -2.98
CA ARG A 66 4.39 11.24 -2.69
C ARG A 66 3.94 12.31 -1.70
N SER A 67 2.62 12.52 -1.57
CA SER A 67 2.05 13.48 -0.61
C SER A 67 1.94 12.93 0.81
N LEU A 68 2.12 11.62 1.00
CA LEU A 68 2.05 10.99 2.31
C LEU A 68 3.18 11.48 3.22
N GLY A 69 2.83 11.85 4.44
CA GLY A 69 3.79 12.32 5.43
C GLY A 69 4.67 11.20 6.00
N PRO A 70 5.71 11.55 6.77
CA PRO A 70 6.73 10.60 7.29
C PRO A 70 6.16 9.55 8.26
N GLY A 71 4.92 9.73 8.74
CA GLY A 71 4.23 8.76 9.60
C GLY A 71 3.74 7.51 8.87
N THR A 72 3.75 7.47 7.53
CA THR A 72 3.38 6.30 6.74
C THR A 72 4.61 5.61 6.21
N ARG A 73 4.83 4.34 6.55
CA ARG A 73 5.92 3.54 5.94
C ARG A 73 5.49 3.06 4.56
N ILE A 74 6.36 3.23 3.55
CA ILE A 74 6.08 2.77 2.19
C ILE A 74 7.00 1.59 1.87
N VAL A 75 6.41 0.45 1.52
CA VAL A 75 7.13 -0.74 1.05
C VAL A 75 6.88 -0.90 -0.43
N THR A 76 7.94 -0.94 -1.23
CA THR A 76 7.83 -1.16 -2.68
C THR A 76 8.03 -2.64 -2.99
N VAL A 77 7.14 -3.21 -3.79
CA VAL A 77 7.23 -4.60 -4.26
C VAL A 77 7.33 -4.69 -5.78
N ASP A 78 7.96 -5.75 -6.27
CA ASP A 78 7.93 -6.09 -7.69
C ASP A 78 6.61 -6.74 -8.12
N ALA A 79 6.47 -7.03 -9.42
CA ALA A 79 5.27 -7.64 -9.99
C ALA A 79 4.91 -9.02 -9.41
N ALA A 80 5.83 -9.70 -8.73
CA ALA A 80 5.60 -10.97 -8.03
C ALA A 80 5.24 -10.78 -6.54
N GLY A 81 5.34 -9.55 -6.02
CA GLY A 81 5.12 -9.22 -4.61
C GLY A 81 6.38 -9.35 -3.75
N ARG A 82 7.58 -9.43 -4.33
CA ARG A 82 8.83 -9.43 -3.56
C ARG A 82 9.21 -8.01 -3.17
N VAL A 83 9.61 -7.81 -1.92
CA VAL A 83 10.05 -6.50 -1.41
C VAL A 83 11.33 -6.07 -2.13
N ARG A 84 11.30 -4.86 -2.71
CA ARG A 84 12.45 -4.20 -3.35
C ARG A 84 13.06 -3.14 -2.44
N ASP A 85 12.22 -2.37 -1.76
CA ASP A 85 12.61 -1.32 -0.82
C ASP A 85 11.60 -1.22 0.33
N GLY A 86 12.07 -0.96 1.55
CA GLY A 86 11.28 -0.88 2.78
C GLY A 86 11.57 0.36 3.63
N ARG A 87 12.19 1.39 3.04
CA ARG A 87 12.53 2.63 3.76
C ARG A 87 11.30 3.36 4.32
N PRO A 88 11.42 4.09 5.45
CA PRO A 88 10.41 5.08 5.84
C PRO A 88 10.23 6.13 4.72
N ALA A 89 9.02 6.67 4.58
CA ALA A 89 8.66 7.64 3.53
C ALA A 89 9.47 8.93 3.62
#